data_AF-A0A3Q3KRU7-F1
#
_entry.id   AF-A0A3Q3KRU7-F1
#
_cell.length_a   1.000
_cell.length_b   1.000
_cell.length_c   1.000
_cell.angle_alpha   90.00
_cell.angle_beta   90.00
_cell.angle_gamma   90.00
#
_symmetry.space_group_name_H-M   'P 1'
#
loop_
_entity.id
_entity.type
_entity.pdbx_description
1 polymer ?
#
loop_
_entity_poly.entity_id
_entity_poly.type
_entity_poly.pdbx_seq_one_letter_code
_entity_poly.pdbx_strand_id
1 'polypeptide(L)'
;MRGGEENSVEDLTQAITDDIRRMPGNNSCCDCGAPDPGWLSTNLGILTCIECSGIHREMGVHVSRIQSLSLDSLGTSDLLVGQTC
;
A
#
# COMPACT_ATOMS: atom_id res chain seq x y z
N MET A 1 2.24 -0.23 32.52
CA MET A 1 3.37 -0.51 31.61
C MET A 1 2.84 -1.05 30.27
N ARG A 2 2.22 -0.21 29.44
CA ARG A 2 1.68 -0.57 28.11
C ARG A 2 2.33 0.33 27.06
N GLY A 3 3.63 0.17 26.81
CA GLY A 3 4.35 1.07 25.90
C GLY A 3 5.57 0.46 25.21
N GLY A 4 5.80 -0.86 25.37
CA GLY A 4 6.90 -1.57 24.73
C GLY A 4 6.50 -2.38 23.50
N GLU A 5 5.23 -2.75 23.36
CA GLU A 5 4.76 -3.64 22.28
C GLU A 5 4.27 -2.85 21.05
N GLU A 6 3.72 -1.65 21.22
CA GLU A 6 3.17 -0.83 20.13
C GLU A 6 4.25 -0.31 19.17
N ASN A 7 5.40 0.12 19.69
CA ASN A 7 6.54 0.57 18.87
C ASN A 7 7.08 -0.53 17.93
N SER A 8 7.04 -1.80 18.37
CA SER A 8 7.59 -2.91 17.57
C SER A 8 6.74 -3.26 16.36
N VAL A 9 5.42 -3.05 16.41
CA VAL A 9 4.52 -3.38 15.30
C VAL A 9 4.60 -2.32 14.21
N GLU A 10 4.70 -1.05 14.58
CA GLU A 10 4.88 0.07 13.65
C GLU A 10 6.19 -0.05 12.87
N ASP A 11 7.30 -0.40 13.55
CA ASP A 11 8.60 -0.64 12.93
C ASP A 11 8.53 -1.80 11.91
N LEU A 12 7.83 -2.89 12.24
CA LEU A 12 7.63 -4.02 11.34
C LEU A 12 6.78 -3.63 10.12
N THR A 13 5.69 -2.89 10.33
CA THR A 13 4.84 -2.40 9.24
C THR A 13 5.62 -1.50 8.29
N GLN A 14 6.49 -0.64 8.81
CA GLN A 14 7.34 0.22 7.98
C GLN A 14 8.34 -0.61 7.16
N ALA A 15 9.00 -1.59 7.78
CA ALA A 15 9.93 -2.47 7.08
C ALA A 15 9.26 -3.25 5.94
N ILE A 16 8.07 -3.80 6.17
CA ILE A 16 7.30 -4.52 5.14
C ILE A 16 6.88 -3.57 4.01
N THR A 17 6.45 -2.35 4.35
CA THR A 17 6.08 -1.33 3.36
C THR A 17 7.25 -0.97 2.45
N ASP A 18 8.45 -0.81 3.03
CA ASP A 18 9.67 -0.54 2.26
C ASP A 18 10.03 -1.71 1.34
N ASP A 19 9.85 -2.95 1.78
CA ASP A 19 10.08 -4.13 0.95
C ASP A 19 9.09 -4.22 -0.22
N ILE A 20 7.81 -3.90 0.00
CA ILE A 20 6.80 -3.82 -1.07
C ILE A 20 7.22 -2.79 -2.12
N ARG A 21 7.67 -1.60 -1.72
CA ARG A 21 8.12 -0.56 -2.66
C ARG A 21 9.33 -0.99 -3.50
N ARG A 22 10.17 -1.88 -2.96
CA ARG A 22 11.37 -2.41 -3.64
C ARG A 22 11.09 -3.57 -4.57
N MET A 23 9.89 -4.15 -4.54
CA MET A 23 9.53 -5.21 -5.47
C MET A 23 9.60 -4.70 -6.93
N PRO A 24 10.04 -5.54 -7.88
CA PRO A 24 10.04 -5.18 -9.30
C PRO A 24 8.65 -4.73 -9.76
N GLY A 25 8.57 -3.65 -10.54
CA GLY A 25 7.30 -3.10 -11.04
C GLY A 25 6.61 -2.10 -10.11
N ASN A 26 6.86 -2.19 -8.80
CA ASN A 26 6.25 -1.30 -7.80
C ASN A 26 6.86 0.12 -7.76
N ASN A 27 7.87 0.38 -8.60
CA ASN A 27 8.43 1.72 -8.79
C ASN A 27 7.61 2.58 -9.78
N SER A 28 6.51 2.05 -10.32
CA SER A 28 5.64 2.74 -11.27
C SER A 28 4.17 2.41 -11.00
N CYS A 29 3.30 3.41 -11.16
CA CYS A 29 1.87 3.25 -11.02
C CYS A 29 1.35 2.19 -12.00
N CYS A 30 0.58 1.23 -11.49
CA CYS A 30 0.03 0.14 -12.30
C CYS A 30 -0.82 0.64 -13.48
N ASP A 31 -1.57 1.73 -13.29
CA ASP A 31 -2.52 2.21 -14.31
C ASP A 31 -1.92 3.17 -15.35
N CYS A 32 -1.00 4.05 -14.93
CA CYS A 32 -0.52 5.16 -15.77
C CYS A 32 1.01 5.23 -15.90
N GLY A 33 1.76 4.40 -15.17
CA GLY A 33 3.22 4.40 -15.19
C GLY A 33 3.89 5.58 -14.47
N ALA A 34 3.14 6.46 -13.79
CA ALA A 34 3.72 7.52 -12.98
C ALA A 34 4.69 6.96 -11.92
N PRO A 35 5.85 7.60 -11.67
CA PRO A 35 6.84 7.08 -10.74
C PRO A 35 6.35 7.15 -9.29
N ASP A 36 7.02 6.37 -8.42
CA ASP A 36 6.87 6.40 -6.96
C ASP A 36 5.40 6.32 -6.47
N PRO A 37 4.66 5.26 -6.85
CA PRO A 37 3.27 5.11 -6.42
C PRO A 37 3.17 4.92 -4.89
N GLY A 38 2.37 5.77 -4.25
CA GLY A 38 2.24 5.83 -2.78
C GLY A 38 0.95 5.20 -2.22
N TRP A 39 0.09 4.65 -3.07
CA TRP A 39 -1.23 4.15 -2.69
C TRP A 39 -1.41 2.69 -3.09
N LEU A 40 -1.71 1.85 -2.11
CA LEU A 40 -1.93 0.42 -2.27
C LEU A 40 -3.43 0.14 -2.41
N SER A 41 -3.80 -0.63 -3.43
CA SER A 41 -5.08 -1.35 -3.43
C SER A 41 -4.91 -2.68 -2.70
N THR A 42 -5.41 -2.80 -1.47
CA THR A 42 -5.10 -3.95 -0.61
C THR A 42 -5.76 -5.26 -1.05
N ASN A 43 -6.90 -5.17 -1.74
CA ASN A 43 -7.58 -6.36 -2.28
C ASN A 43 -7.09 -6.76 -3.67
N LEU A 44 -6.50 -5.83 -4.44
CA LEU A 44 -5.96 -6.11 -5.78
C LEU A 44 -4.45 -6.34 -5.76
N GLY A 45 -3.76 -5.87 -4.72
CA GLY A 45 -2.32 -6.00 -4.54
C GLY A 45 -1.48 -5.18 -5.49
N ILE A 46 -1.98 -4.02 -5.92
CA ILE A 46 -1.31 -3.11 -6.88
C ILE A 46 -0.98 -1.76 -6.25
N LEU A 47 0.09 -1.11 -6.72
CA LEU A 47 0.43 0.26 -6.35
C LEU A 47 -0.03 1.26 -7.42
N THR A 48 -0.61 2.36 -6.95
CA THR A 48 -1.16 3.44 -7.78
C THR A 48 -0.61 4.80 -7.34
N CYS A 49 -0.54 5.74 -8.28
CA CYS A 49 -0.29 7.14 -7.96
C CYS A 49 -1.52 7.78 -7.29
N ILE A 50 -1.35 8.99 -6.75
CA ILE A 50 -2.44 9.69 -6.06
C ILE A 50 -3.67 9.91 -6.96
N GLU A 51 -3.47 10.19 -8.25
CA GLU A 51 -4.55 10.47 -9.20
C GLU A 51 -5.37 9.20 -9.48
N CYS A 52 -4.71 8.10 -9.85
CA CYS A 52 -5.34 6.81 -10.10
C CYS A 52 -6.00 6.25 -8.83
N SER A 53 -5.41 6.48 -7.65
CA SER A 53 -6.01 6.12 -6.38
C SER A 53 -7.38 6.78 -6.17
N GLY A 54 -7.59 8.01 -6.68
CA GLY A 54 -8.88 8.69 -6.67
C GLY A 54 -9.94 7.96 -7.48
N ILE A 55 -9.59 7.55 -8.70
CA ILE A 55 -10.46 6.75 -9.57
C ILE A 55 -10.85 5.44 -8.89
N HIS A 56 -9.86 4.77 -8.28
CA HIS A 56 -10.11 3.54 -7.53
C HIS A 56 -11.06 3.71 -6.35
N ARG A 57 -11.03 4.86 -5.68
CA ARG A 57 -11.98 5.18 -4.60
C ARG A 57 -13.41 5.36 -5.13
N GLU A 58 -13.57 5.98 -6.30
CA GLU A 58 -14.88 6.18 -6.94
C GLU A 58 -15.54 4.86 -7.36
N MET A 59 -14.74 3.84 -7.73
CA MET A 59 -15.26 2.50 -8.03
C MET A 59 -15.90 1.81 -6.81
N GLY A 60 -15.55 2.24 -5.60
CA GLY A 60 -16.08 1.72 -4.35
C GLY A 60 -15.31 0.53 -3.78
N VAL A 61 -15.43 0.33 -2.46
CA VAL A 61 -14.63 -0.61 -1.65
C VAL A 61 -14.82 -2.10 -1.96
N HIS A 62 -15.88 -2.44 -2.70
CA HIS A 62 -16.14 -3.79 -3.18
C HIS A 62 -15.32 -4.11 -4.44
N VAL A 63 -14.83 -3.08 -5.13
CA VAL A 63 -13.96 -3.18 -6.32
C VAL A 63 -12.50 -2.96 -5.92
N SER A 64 -12.19 -1.84 -5.27
CA SER A 64 -10.83 -1.49 -4.88
C SER A 64 -10.79 -0.82 -3.51
N ARG A 65 -9.90 -1.31 -2.64
CA ARG A 65 -9.69 -0.82 -1.27
C ARG A 65 -8.37 -0.07 -1.20
N ILE A 66 -8.42 1.25 -1.30
CA ILE A 66 -7.23 2.11 -1.37
C ILE A 66 -6.79 2.54 0.03
N GLN A 67 -5.53 2.26 0.37
CA GLN A 67 -4.83 2.77 1.55
C GLN A 67 -3.48 3.40 1.17
N SER A 68 -3.08 4.44 1.89
CA SER A 68 -1.79 5.11 1.75
C SER A 68 -0.70 4.32 2.43
N LEU A 69 0.44 4.16 1.74
CA LEU A 69 1.64 3.56 2.34
C LEU A 69 2.32 4.47 3.38
N SER A 70 1.92 5.73 3.52
CA SER A 70 2.57 6.67 4.44
C SER A 70 1.60 7.39 5.38
N LEU A 71 0.31 7.44 5.03
CA LEU A 71 -0.70 8.15 5.84
C LEU A 71 -1.62 7.20 6.62
N ASP A 72 -1.75 5.94 6.19
CA ASP A 72 -2.66 4.98 6.82
C ASP A 72 -1.88 3.96 7.65
N SER A 73 -2.45 3.56 8.79
CA SER A 73 -1.93 2.45 9.60
C SER A 73 -2.32 1.12 8.94
N LEU A 74 -1.37 0.49 8.25
CA LEU A 74 -1.57 -0.79 7.56
C LEU A 74 -1.37 -1.96 8.52
N GLY A 75 -2.31 -2.91 8.52
CA GLY A 75 -2.11 -4.19 9.18
C GLY A 75 -1.18 -5.07 8.34
N THR A 76 -0.43 -5.96 8.99
CA THR A 76 0.40 -6.95 8.27
C THR A 76 -0.41 -7.81 7.30
N SER A 77 -1.69 -8.05 7.62
CA SER A 77 -2.68 -8.71 6.76
C SER A 77 -2.90 -8.01 5.42
N ASP A 78 -2.86 -6.67 5.41
CA ASP A 78 -3.12 -5.84 4.23
C ASP A 78 -1.92 -5.80 3.28
N LEU A 79 -0.73 -6.19 3.78
CA LEU A 79 0.55 -6.18 3.08
C LEU A 79 0.91 -7.54 2.44
N LEU A 80 0.08 -8.56 2.65
CA LEU A 80 0.28 -9.92 2.12
C LEU A 80 -0.02 -10.07 0.62
N VAL A 81 -0.60 -9.04 0.00
CA VAL A 81 -1.00 -9.05 -1.41
C VAL A 81 -0.14 -8.06 -2.18
N GLY A 82 1.07 -8.48 -2.58
CA GLY A 82 1.89 -7.76 -3.55
C GLY A 82 1.92 -8.57 -4.83
N GLN A 83 1.03 -8.28 -5.78
CA GLN A 83 1.19 -8.78 -7.14
C GLN A 83 1.94 -7.72 -7.94
N THR A 84 3.03 -8.13 -8.57
CA THR A 84 3.77 -7.26 -9.49
C THR A 84 2.87 -6.94 -10.67
N CYS A 85 2.57 -5.65 -10.87
CA CYS A 85 2.39 -5.12 -12.21
C CYS A 85 3.77 -5.15 -12.91
#